data_AF-A0A3P6S9Q0-F1
#
_entry.id   AF-A0A3P6S9Q0-F1
#
_cell.length_a   1.000
_cell.length_b   1.000
_cell.length_c   1.000
_cell.angle_alpha   90.00
_cell.angle_beta   90.00
_cell.angle_gamma   90.00
#
_symmetry.space_group_name_H-M   'P 1'
#
loop_
_entity.id
_entity.type
_entity.pdbx_description
1 polymer ?
#
loop_
_entity_poly.entity_id
_entity_poly.type
_entity_poly.pdbx_seq_one_letter_code
_entity_poly.pdbx_strand_id
1 'polypeptide(L)'
;MLVAKPAGMFAGGLIFSDKFIQIATKLPSEAMFGWGENVHPTLKHNFNRYTTWAMFARDEPPSSNHIETKNLYGVHPFYMVLEPGGKAHGVLILNSNAQEITTAPGPTLIYRTIGGILDLYFFPGPTPREVTEQYLALVGRPCLPAYWGLGYQISRYGYKDLEEMKSIIERNVAAGIPLDTVVVDIDYMERYKDFTIGEVCFYY
;
A
#
# COMPACT_ATOMS: atom_id res chain seq x y z
N MET A 1 -13.42 17.33 -49.85
CA MET A 1 -12.17 16.73 -49.35
C MET A 1 -11.89 17.29 -47.95
N LEU A 2 -12.54 16.71 -46.94
CA LEU A 2 -12.33 17.06 -45.54
C LEU A 2 -11.19 16.18 -45.04
N VAL A 3 -10.00 16.78 -44.89
CA VAL A 3 -8.87 16.11 -44.26
C VAL A 3 -9.19 15.99 -42.78
N ALA A 4 -9.57 14.79 -42.35
CA ALA A 4 -9.67 14.46 -40.93
C ALA A 4 -8.30 14.71 -40.29
N LYS A 5 -8.28 15.49 -39.20
CA LYS A 5 -7.09 15.64 -38.36
C LYS A 5 -6.61 14.24 -37.94
N PRO A 6 -5.31 13.97 -37.89
CA PRO A 6 -4.80 12.67 -37.45
C PRO A 6 -5.32 12.41 -36.04
N ALA A 7 -5.99 11.28 -35.85
CA ALA A 7 -6.33 10.78 -34.53
C ALA A 7 -5.03 10.70 -33.73
N GLY A 8 -4.99 11.38 -32.59
CA GLY A 8 -3.84 11.36 -31.70
C GLY A 8 -3.46 9.91 -31.35
N MET A 9 -2.16 9.65 -31.44
CA MET A 9 -1.44 8.44 -31.04
C MET A 9 -2.17 7.64 -29.94
N PHE A 10 -2.62 6.41 -30.27
CA PHE A 10 -3.33 5.52 -29.34
C PHE A 10 -2.53 5.35 -28.04
N ALA A 11 -3.11 5.79 -26.91
CA ALA A 11 -2.57 5.56 -25.58
C ALA A 11 -2.84 4.10 -25.15
N GLY A 12 -2.21 3.12 -25.82
CA GLY A 12 -2.19 1.69 -25.45
C GLY A 12 -3.54 0.95 -25.58
N GLY A 13 -3.54 -0.17 -26.31
CA GLY A 13 -4.72 -1.03 -26.45
C GLY A 13 -4.91 -2.03 -25.30
N LEU A 14 -6.11 -2.60 -25.20
CA LEU A 14 -6.37 -3.80 -24.40
C LEU A 14 -5.60 -4.98 -24.99
N ILE A 15 -4.75 -5.61 -24.17
CA ILE A 15 -4.17 -6.93 -24.48
C ILE A 15 -4.75 -7.91 -23.48
N PHE A 16 -5.29 -9.03 -23.96
CA PHE A 16 -5.88 -10.05 -23.10
C PHE A 16 -5.43 -11.44 -23.56
N SER A 17 -4.62 -12.09 -22.73
CA SER A 17 -4.15 -13.46 -22.93
C SER A 17 -4.05 -14.18 -21.59
N ASP A 18 -3.90 -15.51 -21.60
CA ASP A 18 -3.91 -16.35 -20.40
C ASP A 18 -2.90 -15.93 -19.31
N LYS A 19 -1.74 -15.39 -19.71
CA LYS A 19 -0.66 -15.00 -18.79
C LYS A 19 -0.17 -13.56 -18.97
N PHE A 20 -0.94 -12.75 -19.68
CA PHE A 20 -0.64 -11.33 -19.87
C PHE A 20 -1.90 -10.56 -20.22
N ILE A 21 -2.31 -9.69 -19.30
CA ILE A 21 -3.43 -8.77 -19.48
C ILE A 21 -2.91 -7.35 -19.26
N GLN A 22 -3.25 -6.43 -20.17
CA GLN A 22 -2.84 -5.03 -20.11
C GLN A 22 -4.00 -4.12 -20.47
N ILE A 23 -4.13 -3.02 -19.71
CA ILE A 23 -4.89 -1.83 -20.11
C ILE A 23 -4.03 -0.59 -19.91
N ALA A 24 -4.26 0.42 -20.73
CA ALA A 24 -3.68 1.74 -20.56
C ALA A 24 -4.79 2.78 -20.52
N THR A 25 -4.59 3.82 -19.74
CA THR A 25 -5.52 4.95 -19.64
C THR A 25 -4.75 6.25 -19.54
N LYS A 26 -5.33 7.30 -20.13
CA LYS A 26 -4.87 8.67 -19.95
C LYS A 26 -5.65 9.29 -18.80
N LEU A 27 -4.95 9.87 -17.84
CA LEU A 27 -5.55 10.50 -16.68
C LEU A 27 -5.89 11.97 -16.97
N PRO A 28 -6.94 12.54 -16.33
CA PRO A 28 -7.31 13.94 -16.50
C PRO A 28 -6.36 14.93 -15.82
N SER A 29 -5.48 14.46 -14.93
CA SER A 29 -4.45 15.26 -14.27
C SER A 29 -3.26 14.40 -13.82
N GLU A 30 -2.16 15.05 -13.43
CA GLU A 30 -1.00 14.41 -12.79
C GLU A 30 -1.16 14.28 -11.26
N ALA A 31 -2.26 14.78 -10.68
CA ALA A 31 -2.51 14.73 -9.25
C ALA A 31 -3.12 13.38 -8.86
N MET A 32 -2.33 12.31 -9.05
CA MET A 32 -2.69 10.94 -8.71
C MET A 32 -2.00 10.48 -7.42
N PHE A 33 -2.72 9.69 -6.63
CA PHE A 33 -2.32 9.18 -5.33
C PHE A 33 -2.64 7.68 -5.21
N GLY A 34 -1.87 6.95 -4.41
CA GLY A 34 -2.13 5.54 -4.11
C GLY A 34 -1.22 4.57 -4.86
N TRP A 35 -1.82 3.42 -5.17
CA TRP A 35 -1.33 2.04 -5.05
C TRP A 35 -0.22 1.75 -4.03
N GLY A 36 0.04 0.46 -3.85
CA GLY A 36 1.07 -0.04 -2.96
C GLY A 36 1.03 -1.56 -2.85
N GLU A 37 1.85 -2.17 -1.99
CA GLU A 37 2.78 -1.49 -1.09
C GLU A 37 4.17 -1.30 -1.72
N ASN A 38 4.63 -0.06 -1.75
CA ASN A 38 5.94 0.36 -2.26
C ASN A 38 6.41 1.60 -1.48
N VAL A 39 7.71 1.90 -1.49
CA VAL A 39 8.23 3.17 -0.95
C VAL A 39 8.15 4.26 -2.02
N HIS A 40 7.04 4.98 -2.07
CA HIS A 40 6.89 6.14 -2.95
C HIS A 40 7.65 7.36 -2.37
N PRO A 41 8.52 8.04 -3.15
CA PRO A 41 9.25 9.22 -2.67
C PRO A 41 8.37 10.40 -2.27
N THR A 42 7.18 10.48 -2.86
CA THR A 42 6.18 11.53 -2.61
C THR A 42 4.79 10.92 -2.64
N LEU A 43 3.84 11.53 -1.92
CA LEU A 43 2.44 11.09 -1.94
C LEU A 43 1.79 11.24 -3.33
N LYS A 44 2.05 12.37 -4.01
CA LYS A 44 1.64 12.60 -5.40
C LYS A 44 2.63 11.89 -6.33
N HIS A 45 2.11 11.16 -7.31
CA HIS A 45 2.91 10.45 -8.30
C HIS A 45 3.59 11.35 -9.34
N ASN A 46 4.67 10.82 -9.91
CA ASN A 46 5.46 11.48 -10.95
C ASN A 46 5.23 10.82 -12.31
N PHE A 47 4.89 11.62 -13.33
CA PHE A 47 4.63 11.19 -14.70
C PHE A 47 5.70 11.64 -15.70
N ASN A 48 6.80 12.26 -15.26
CA ASN A 48 7.83 12.82 -16.16
C ASN A 48 8.61 11.76 -16.95
N ARG A 49 8.55 10.49 -16.52
CA ARG A 49 9.25 9.36 -17.15
C ARG A 49 8.46 8.07 -16.94
N TYR A 50 8.78 7.05 -17.75
CA TYR A 50 8.29 5.70 -17.53
C TYR A 50 8.83 5.17 -16.21
N THR A 51 7.96 4.83 -15.27
CA THR A 51 8.33 4.21 -14.00
C THR A 51 7.35 3.09 -13.67
N THR A 52 7.86 1.88 -13.49
CA THR A 52 7.05 0.68 -13.23
C THR A 52 7.20 0.26 -11.78
N TRP A 53 6.06 0.02 -11.13
CA TRP A 53 5.94 -0.37 -9.73
C TRP A 53 5.31 -1.76 -9.67
N ALA A 54 6.08 -2.72 -9.18
CA ALA A 54 5.61 -4.09 -9.01
C ALA A 54 4.72 -4.20 -7.76
N MET A 55 3.71 -5.07 -7.83
CA MET A 55 2.82 -5.43 -6.74
C MET A 55 2.66 -6.96 -6.70
N PHE A 56 3.24 -7.57 -5.68
CA PHE A 56 3.07 -8.96 -5.31
C PHE A 56 3.58 -9.12 -3.88
N ALA A 57 2.75 -9.59 -2.95
CA ALA A 57 3.10 -9.62 -1.52
C ALA A 57 4.45 -10.31 -1.29
N ARG A 58 5.38 -9.60 -0.64
CA ARG A 58 6.77 -10.05 -0.45
C ARG A 58 7.35 -9.49 0.83
N ASP A 59 7.98 -10.37 1.61
CA ASP A 59 8.87 -9.97 2.70
C ASP A 59 10.15 -9.36 2.10
N GLU A 60 10.28 -8.04 2.25
CA GLU A 60 11.35 -7.24 1.70
C GLU A 60 11.44 -5.91 2.48
N PRO A 61 12.62 -5.52 2.99
CA PRO A 61 12.74 -4.30 3.79
C PRO A 61 12.48 -3.04 2.93
N PRO A 62 11.68 -2.08 3.43
CA PRO A 62 11.50 -0.80 2.75
C PRO A 62 12.80 -0.01 2.79
N SER A 63 13.14 0.64 1.67
CA SER A 63 14.26 1.58 1.61
C SER A 63 13.85 2.84 0.87
N SER A 64 14.24 3.99 1.42
CA SER A 64 13.97 5.32 0.87
C SER A 64 15.25 6.05 0.45
N ASN A 65 16.38 5.34 0.43
CA ASN A 65 17.70 5.93 0.13
C ASN A 65 17.83 6.36 -1.35
N HIS A 66 17.05 5.72 -2.23
CA HIS A 66 16.93 6.03 -3.65
C HIS A 66 15.54 5.59 -4.13
N ILE A 67 15.20 5.88 -5.38
CA ILE A 67 13.94 5.38 -5.95
C ILE A 67 14.02 3.85 -6.11
N GLU A 68 13.18 3.13 -5.39
CA GLU A 68 13.14 1.68 -5.38
C GLU A 68 11.70 1.23 -5.65
N THR A 69 11.48 0.58 -6.79
CA THR A 69 10.13 0.26 -7.28
C THR A 69 9.70 -1.19 -7.03
N LYS A 70 10.40 -1.86 -6.11
CA LYS A 70 10.11 -3.23 -5.69
C LYS A 70 8.79 -3.31 -4.94
N ASN A 71 8.10 -4.43 -5.10
CA ASN A 71 6.96 -4.83 -4.30
C ASN A 71 7.37 -5.11 -2.85
N LEU A 72 6.48 -4.80 -1.90
CA LEU A 72 6.64 -5.07 -0.47
C LEU A 72 5.52 -6.00 0.02
N TYR A 73 5.12 -5.88 1.28
CA TYR A 73 4.27 -6.82 1.99
C TYR A 73 2.83 -6.87 1.46
N GLY A 74 2.24 -5.70 1.16
CA GLY A 74 0.86 -5.55 0.70
C GLY A 74 0.67 -5.42 -0.82
N VAL A 75 -0.56 -5.65 -1.26
CA VAL A 75 -1.03 -5.40 -2.64
C VAL A 75 -2.31 -4.56 -2.57
N HIS A 76 -2.22 -3.31 -3.03
CA HIS A 76 -3.25 -2.30 -2.94
C HIS A 76 -3.47 -1.66 -4.32
N PRO A 77 -4.20 -2.30 -5.25
CA PRO A 77 -4.38 -1.84 -6.62
C PRO A 77 -5.49 -0.75 -6.72
N PHE A 78 -5.47 0.22 -5.81
CA PHE A 78 -6.37 1.37 -5.79
C PHE A 78 -5.57 2.66 -5.98
N TYR A 79 -6.05 3.53 -6.87
CA TYR A 79 -5.53 4.89 -7.01
C TYR A 79 -6.66 5.91 -7.07
N MET A 80 -6.33 7.14 -6.71
CA MET A 80 -7.24 8.29 -6.76
C MET A 80 -6.60 9.41 -7.58
N VAL A 81 -7.39 10.11 -8.38
CA VAL A 81 -6.97 11.28 -9.15
C VAL A 81 -7.78 12.50 -8.72
N LEU A 82 -7.10 13.58 -8.39
CA LEU A 82 -7.71 14.91 -8.23
C LEU A 82 -7.76 15.60 -9.59
N GLU A 83 -8.96 15.81 -10.09
CA GLU A 83 -9.23 16.40 -11.41
C GLU A 83 -9.08 17.93 -11.41
N PRO A 84 -8.89 18.54 -12.61
CA PRO A 84 -9.03 19.98 -12.76
C PRO A 84 -10.39 20.46 -12.23
N GLY A 85 -10.39 21.55 -11.47
CA GLY A 85 -11.60 22.06 -10.81
C GLY A 85 -11.91 21.45 -9.44
N GLY A 86 -11.02 20.62 -8.90
CA GLY A 86 -11.07 20.15 -7.51
C GLY A 86 -11.96 18.92 -7.27
N LYS A 87 -12.55 18.37 -8.34
CA LYS A 87 -13.24 17.08 -8.27
C LYS A 87 -12.24 15.93 -8.11
N ALA A 88 -12.68 14.76 -7.70
CA ALA A 88 -11.84 13.57 -7.65
C ALA A 88 -12.57 12.33 -8.19
N HIS A 89 -11.80 11.32 -8.61
CA HIS A 89 -12.29 9.97 -8.79
C HIS A 89 -11.27 8.94 -8.29
N GLY A 90 -11.74 7.74 -7.98
CA GLY A 90 -10.91 6.59 -7.63
C GLY A 90 -11.14 5.43 -8.59
N VAL A 91 -10.14 4.58 -8.72
CA VAL A 91 -10.22 3.33 -9.48
C VAL A 91 -9.59 2.21 -8.65
N LEU A 92 -10.32 1.12 -8.48
CA LEU A 92 -9.80 -0.15 -7.97
C LEU A 92 -9.71 -1.14 -9.12
N ILE A 93 -8.56 -1.80 -9.25
CA ILE A 93 -8.36 -2.95 -10.15
C ILE A 93 -8.34 -4.21 -9.27
N LEU A 94 -9.48 -4.88 -9.14
CA LEU A 94 -9.63 -6.02 -8.24
C LEU A 94 -9.02 -7.29 -8.86
N ASN A 95 -7.71 -7.47 -8.67
CA ASN A 95 -6.96 -8.63 -9.13
C ASN A 95 -5.84 -8.96 -8.11
N SER A 96 -5.57 -10.24 -7.89
CA SER A 96 -4.59 -10.72 -6.89
C SER A 96 -3.38 -11.44 -7.50
N ASN A 97 -3.30 -11.55 -8.82
CA ASN A 97 -2.11 -12.07 -9.50
C ASN A 97 -0.96 -11.05 -9.37
N ALA A 98 0.26 -11.50 -9.64
CA ALA A 98 1.38 -10.57 -9.74
C ALA A 98 1.09 -9.53 -10.82
N GLN A 99 1.20 -8.27 -10.45
CA GLN A 99 0.73 -7.15 -11.25
C GLN A 99 1.65 -5.95 -11.09
N GLU A 100 1.54 -5.00 -12.00
CA GLU A 100 2.34 -3.79 -11.97
C GLU A 100 1.59 -2.61 -12.58
N ILE A 101 1.97 -1.42 -12.10
CA ILE A 101 1.52 -0.15 -12.67
C ILE A 101 2.73 0.60 -13.21
N THR A 102 2.64 1.06 -14.45
CA THR A 102 3.62 1.96 -15.06
C THR A 102 3.01 3.36 -15.20
N THR A 103 3.64 4.38 -14.62
CA THR A 103 3.37 5.79 -14.94
C THR A 103 4.19 6.22 -16.13
N ALA A 104 3.65 7.11 -16.98
CA ALA A 104 4.35 7.66 -18.13
C ALA A 104 3.86 9.08 -18.48
N PRO A 105 4.64 9.86 -19.27
CA PRO A 105 4.25 11.21 -19.68
C PRO A 105 2.87 11.30 -20.34
N GLY A 106 2.25 12.48 -20.27
CA GLY A 106 0.92 12.71 -20.81
C GLY A 106 -0.22 12.30 -19.87
N PRO A 107 -0.02 12.47 -18.55
CA PRO A 107 -0.15 11.43 -17.50
C PRO A 107 -0.87 10.16 -17.96
N THR A 108 -0.07 9.13 -18.27
CA THR A 108 -0.58 7.81 -18.66
C THR A 108 -0.33 6.81 -17.54
N LEU A 109 -1.33 5.97 -17.29
CA LEU A 109 -1.23 4.81 -16.41
C LEU A 109 -1.39 3.54 -17.25
N ILE A 110 -0.46 2.61 -17.13
CA ILE A 110 -0.49 1.30 -17.78
C ILE A 110 -0.55 0.26 -16.68
N TYR A 111 -1.62 -0.53 -16.64
CA TYR A 111 -1.75 -1.65 -15.74
C TYR A 111 -1.44 -2.94 -16.47
N ARG A 112 -0.64 -3.82 -15.85
CA ARG A 112 -0.32 -5.16 -16.36
C ARG A 112 -0.48 -6.19 -15.26
N THR A 113 -0.96 -7.37 -15.61
CA THR A 113 -1.03 -8.52 -14.71
C THR A 113 -0.79 -9.83 -15.46
N ILE A 114 -0.29 -10.85 -14.77
CA ILE A 114 0.05 -12.15 -15.35
C ILE A 114 -1.11 -13.17 -15.29
N GLY A 115 -2.32 -12.73 -14.95
CA GLY A 115 -3.48 -13.62 -14.92
C GLY A 115 -4.74 -12.98 -14.33
N GLY A 116 -5.76 -13.82 -14.14
CA GLY A 116 -7.06 -13.40 -13.62
C GLY A 116 -7.91 -12.69 -14.67
N ILE A 117 -8.66 -11.68 -14.23
CA ILE A 117 -9.55 -10.87 -15.07
C ILE A 117 -9.30 -9.38 -14.83
N LEU A 118 -9.89 -8.53 -15.67
CA LEU A 118 -10.00 -7.09 -15.41
C LEU A 118 -11.35 -6.82 -14.73
N ASP A 119 -11.35 -6.86 -13.40
CA ASP A 119 -12.48 -6.40 -12.59
C ASP A 119 -12.18 -4.98 -12.07
N LEU A 120 -12.93 -3.99 -12.56
CA LEU A 120 -12.64 -2.57 -12.39
C LEU A 120 -13.81 -1.87 -11.72
N TYR A 121 -13.54 -1.17 -10.62
CA TYR A 121 -14.52 -0.35 -9.93
C TYR A 121 -14.12 1.12 -10.02
N PHE A 122 -15.09 1.98 -10.34
CA PHE A 122 -14.91 3.43 -10.45
C PHE A 122 -15.70 4.12 -9.35
N PHE A 123 -15.05 5.05 -8.66
CA PHE A 123 -15.61 5.78 -7.52
C PHE A 123 -15.60 7.28 -7.84
N PRO A 124 -16.70 7.84 -8.38
CA PRO A 124 -16.76 9.26 -8.70
C PRO A 124 -16.91 10.13 -7.43
N GLY A 125 -16.27 11.29 -7.40
CA GLY A 125 -16.37 12.26 -6.30
C GLY A 125 -17.70 13.03 -6.24
N PRO A 126 -17.74 14.20 -5.59
CA PRO A 126 -16.83 15.29 -5.97
C PRO A 126 -15.55 15.40 -5.15
N THR A 127 -15.49 15.00 -3.88
CA THR A 127 -14.29 15.22 -3.06
C THR A 127 -13.43 13.95 -2.91
N PRO A 128 -12.11 14.07 -2.65
CA PRO A 128 -11.26 12.92 -2.29
C PRO A 128 -11.83 12.07 -1.15
N ARG A 129 -12.47 12.72 -0.17
CA ARG A 129 -13.11 12.06 0.96
C ARG A 129 -14.26 11.14 0.52
N GLU A 130 -15.16 11.63 -0.32
CA GLU A 130 -16.31 10.84 -0.80
C GLU A 130 -15.85 9.67 -1.68
N VAL A 131 -14.77 9.83 -2.44
CA VAL A 131 -14.13 8.74 -3.18
C VAL A 131 -13.64 7.66 -2.20
N THR A 132 -12.93 8.04 -1.14
CA THR A 132 -12.48 7.09 -0.10
C THR A 132 -13.66 6.41 0.61
N GLU A 133 -14.72 7.15 0.93
CA GLU A 133 -15.92 6.60 1.58
C GLU A 133 -16.62 5.55 0.71
N GLN A 134 -16.71 5.76 -0.61
CA GLN A 134 -17.25 4.79 -1.55
C GLN A 134 -16.34 3.56 -1.72
N TYR A 135 -15.03 3.77 -1.84
CA TYR A 135 -14.06 2.67 -1.89
C TYR A 135 -14.18 1.77 -0.66
N LEU A 136 -14.20 2.35 0.55
CA LEU A 136 -14.36 1.61 1.81
C LEU A 136 -15.75 0.97 1.96
N ALA A 137 -16.80 1.54 1.35
CA ALA A 137 -18.10 0.90 1.32
C ALA A 137 -18.10 -0.39 0.48
N LEU A 138 -17.25 -0.47 -0.55
CA LEU A 138 -17.09 -1.68 -1.37
C LEU A 138 -16.18 -2.72 -0.69
N VAL A 139 -14.97 -2.33 -0.27
CA VAL A 139 -13.95 -3.29 0.20
C VAL A 139 -14.05 -3.64 1.68
N GLY A 140 -14.91 -2.95 2.42
CA GLY A 140 -15.05 -3.08 3.86
C GLY A 140 -14.48 -1.86 4.59
N ARG A 141 -15.26 -1.34 5.53
CA ARG A 141 -14.84 -0.22 6.39
C ARG A 141 -13.85 -0.71 7.44
N PRO A 142 -12.88 0.12 7.85
CA PRO A 142 -11.97 -0.25 8.93
C PRO A 142 -12.76 -0.54 10.21
N CYS A 143 -12.30 -1.54 10.98
CA CYS A 143 -12.86 -1.80 12.30
C CYS A 143 -12.55 -0.62 13.25
N LEU A 144 -13.46 -0.38 14.20
CA LEU A 144 -13.17 0.55 15.30
C LEU A 144 -12.16 -0.13 16.22
N PRO A 145 -10.95 0.43 16.42
CA PRO A 145 -9.98 -0.18 17.31
C PRO A 145 -10.46 -0.09 18.77
N ALA A 146 -10.02 -1.03 19.60
CA ALA A 146 -10.17 -0.88 21.05
C ALA A 146 -9.42 0.37 21.51
N TYR A 147 -9.97 1.10 22.48
CA TYR A 147 -9.45 2.42 22.87
C TYR A 147 -7.97 2.40 23.26
N TRP A 148 -7.53 1.37 23.99
CA TRP A 148 -6.12 1.17 24.38
C TRP A 148 -5.18 0.99 23.18
N GLY A 149 -5.69 0.53 22.03
CA GLY A 149 -4.91 0.36 20.80
C GLY A 149 -4.51 1.69 20.15
N LEU A 150 -5.12 2.81 20.57
CA LEU A 150 -4.71 4.16 20.19
C LEU A 150 -3.58 4.72 21.08
N GLY A 151 -3.26 4.03 22.17
CA GLY A 151 -2.19 4.39 23.09
C GLY A 151 -0.79 4.09 22.54
N TYR A 152 0.23 4.60 23.23
CA TYR A 152 1.62 4.36 22.85
C TYR A 152 2.00 2.89 23.13
N GLN A 153 2.68 2.28 22.17
CA GLN A 153 3.11 0.89 22.23
C GLN A 153 4.64 0.83 22.17
N ILE A 154 5.26 0.08 23.08
CA ILE A 154 6.70 -0.21 23.03
C ILE A 154 6.92 -1.64 22.52
N SER A 155 7.86 -1.80 21.61
CA SER A 155 8.20 -3.08 20.99
C SER A 155 9.68 -3.16 20.67
N ARG A 156 10.21 -4.38 20.60
CA ARG A 156 11.53 -4.69 20.07
C ARG A 156 11.58 -6.17 19.68
N TYR A 157 12.19 -6.45 18.54
CA TYR A 157 12.75 -7.76 18.25
C TYR A 157 14.10 -7.91 18.96
N GLY A 158 14.23 -8.92 19.83
CA GLY A 158 15.46 -9.29 20.51
C GLY A 158 15.54 -8.77 21.94
N TYR A 159 14.46 -8.83 22.71
CA TYR A 159 14.60 -8.74 24.17
C TYR A 159 15.39 -9.96 24.66
N LYS A 160 16.43 -9.73 25.46
CA LYS A 160 17.33 -10.78 25.96
C LYS A 160 16.61 -11.76 26.87
N ASP A 161 15.82 -11.22 27.80
CA ASP A 161 15.05 -11.96 28.79
C ASP A 161 13.96 -11.07 29.41
N LEU A 162 13.12 -11.67 30.27
CA LEU A 162 12.05 -10.99 30.99
C LEU A 162 12.56 -9.83 31.88
N GLU A 163 13.74 -9.94 32.47
CA GLU A 163 14.29 -8.89 33.35
C GLU A 163 14.73 -7.66 32.55
N GLU A 164 15.35 -7.85 31.39
CA GLU A 164 15.63 -6.72 30.47
C GLU A 164 14.33 -6.04 30.06
N MET A 165 13.30 -6.82 29.70
CA MET A 165 12.00 -6.27 29.32
C MET A 165 11.37 -5.45 30.46
N LYS A 166 11.33 -6.00 31.70
CA LYS A 166 10.83 -5.29 32.89
C LYS A 166 11.59 -4.00 33.13
N SER A 167 12.92 -4.03 33.10
CA SER A 167 13.75 -2.83 33.28
C SER A 167 13.46 -1.75 32.24
N ILE A 168 13.24 -2.13 30.97
CA ILE A 168 12.84 -1.21 29.90
C ILE A 168 11.45 -0.62 30.15
N ILE A 169 10.50 -1.40 30.64
CA ILE A 169 9.17 -0.90 30.99
C ILE A 169 9.27 0.08 32.16
N GLU A 170 9.91 -0.32 33.26
CA GLU A 170 10.04 0.47 34.50
C GLU A 170 10.70 1.82 34.25
N ARG A 171 11.77 1.89 33.46
CA ARG A 171 12.42 3.17 33.15
C ARG A 171 11.52 4.12 32.34
N ASN A 172 10.66 3.60 31.45
CA ASN A 172 9.74 4.43 30.67
C ASN A 172 8.60 4.95 31.56
N VAL A 173 8.08 4.09 32.44
CA VAL A 173 7.08 4.46 33.46
C VAL A 173 7.65 5.51 34.41
N ALA A 174 8.87 5.31 34.92
CA ALA A 174 9.54 6.27 35.79
C ALA A 174 9.84 7.61 35.10
N ALA A 175 10.05 7.60 33.77
CA ALA A 175 10.18 8.81 32.96
C ALA A 175 8.85 9.52 32.66
N GLY A 176 7.71 8.97 33.10
CA GLY A 176 6.39 9.53 32.86
C GLY A 176 5.89 9.40 31.42
N ILE A 177 6.44 8.45 30.64
CA ILE A 177 5.97 8.17 29.28
C ILE A 177 4.62 7.45 29.37
N PRO A 178 3.54 7.98 28.76
CA PRO A 178 2.28 7.25 28.66
C PRO A 178 2.50 5.95 27.90
N LEU A 179 2.16 4.81 28.50
CA LEU A 179 2.41 3.49 27.93
C LEU A 179 1.18 2.60 28.14
N ASP A 180 0.51 2.25 27.05
CA ASP A 180 -0.72 1.44 27.06
C ASP A 180 -0.45 -0.02 26.70
N THR A 181 0.61 -0.30 25.93
CA THR A 181 0.88 -1.66 25.45
C THR A 181 2.37 -1.95 25.36
N VAL A 182 2.76 -3.13 25.83
CA VAL A 182 4.07 -3.73 25.58
C VAL A 182 3.88 -4.87 24.60
N VAL A 183 4.61 -4.82 23.50
CA VAL A 183 4.63 -5.87 22.48
C VAL A 183 5.86 -6.73 22.72
N VAL A 184 5.65 -8.04 22.82
CA VAL A 184 6.72 -9.02 22.98
C VAL A 184 6.84 -9.79 21.67
N ASP A 185 7.98 -9.63 20.99
CA ASP A 185 8.27 -10.30 19.73
C ASP A 185 8.61 -11.79 19.95
N ILE A 186 8.91 -12.52 18.88
CA ILE A 186 9.08 -13.98 18.84
C ILE A 186 10.09 -14.56 19.86
N ASP A 187 10.93 -13.75 20.49
CA ASP A 187 11.91 -14.16 21.50
C ASP A 187 11.28 -14.73 22.78
N TYR A 188 9.99 -14.42 23.05
CA TYR A 188 9.30 -15.06 24.19
C TYR A 188 9.01 -16.54 23.96
N MET A 189 9.00 -16.98 22.72
CA MET A 189 8.59 -18.33 22.34
C MET A 189 9.71 -19.34 22.57
N GLU A 190 9.34 -20.60 22.80
CA GLU A 190 10.30 -21.70 22.81
C GLU A 190 10.77 -21.97 21.38
N ARG A 191 11.99 -21.50 21.06
CA ARG A 191 12.60 -21.62 19.72
C ARG A 191 11.69 -21.10 18.59
N TYR A 192 11.04 -19.95 18.81
CA TYR A 192 10.18 -19.29 17.80
C TYR A 192 8.98 -20.13 17.35
N LYS A 193 8.52 -21.07 18.19
CA LYS A 193 7.30 -21.86 17.94
C LYS A 193 6.10 -21.12 18.50
N ASP A 194 5.08 -20.93 17.67
CA ASP A 194 3.80 -20.38 18.11
C ASP A 194 3.23 -21.16 19.32
N PHE A 195 2.52 -20.42 20.19
CA PHE A 195 1.82 -20.96 21.36
C PHE A 195 2.73 -21.61 22.42
N THR A 196 3.98 -21.17 22.53
CA THR A 196 4.93 -21.61 23.56
C THR A 196 5.55 -20.43 24.31
N ILE A 197 6.11 -20.68 25.49
CA ILE A 197 6.92 -19.71 26.24
C ILE A 197 8.27 -20.37 26.53
N GLY A 198 9.36 -19.73 26.14
CA GLY A 198 10.71 -20.25 26.27
C GLY A 198 11.18 -20.26 27.73
N GLU A 199 11.53 -21.45 28.24
CA GLU A 199 11.99 -21.65 29.63
C GLU A 199 13.24 -20.86 30.00
N VAL A 200 14.11 -20.57 29.02
CA VAL A 200 15.38 -19.87 29.25
C VAL A 200 15.23 -18.35 29.21
N CYS A 201 14.22 -17.83 28.52
CA CYS A 201 14.10 -16.39 28.25
C CYS A 201 12.97 -15.70 29.05
N PHE A 202 11.87 -16.40 29.35
CA PHE A 202 10.65 -15.76 29.89
C PHE A 202 9.94 -16.54 31.02
N TYR A 203 10.63 -17.42 31.74
CA TYR A 203 10.03 -18.07 32.92
C TYR A 203 10.02 -17.16 34.16
N TYR A 204 8.96 -17.31 34.97
CA TYR A 204 8.76 -16.64 36.27
C TYR A 204 9.40 -17.43 37.42
#